data_AF-A0AAN6TR05-F1
#
_entry.id   AF-A0AAN6TR05-F1
#
_cell.length_a   1.000
_cell.length_b   1.000
_cell.length_c   1.000
_cell.angle_alpha   90.00
_cell.angle_beta   90.00
_cell.angle_gamma   90.00
#
_symmetry.space_group_name_H-M   'P 1'
#
loop_
_entity.id
_entity.type
_entity.pdbx_description
1 polymer ?
#
loop_
_entity_poly.entity_id
_entity_poly.type
_entity_poly.pdbx_seq_one_letter_code
_entity_poly.pdbx_strand_id
1 'polypeptide(L)'
;MEVNAFFAAVLRGLGFTLFSVGGRVKTPSGYTGWDHMVNLVTIQGQRYLVDVGFGSNGPPHPVPLEDGHEFTGIAPMRGRLQYRKLEEHSEPNQRVWLLSTQENEDAPWMDRYHFVEIEFMPGDFEVMNLRTMTTPQSFFVQSVMCMRTIPDEKKEKSVGLLILHRDYVKRRMGLVSEIIEQLESEEQRVKALERYFGIVLSPEEQKGIRGLASELRPKAPHA
;
A
#
# COMPACT_ATOMS: atom_id res chain seq x y z
N MET A 1 0.22 -3.45 7.38
CA MET A 1 -1.03 -3.94 8.03
C MET A 1 -1.66 -2.89 8.95
N GLU A 2 -0.85 -2.18 9.74
CA GLU A 2 -1.31 -1.23 10.77
C GLU A 2 -2.38 -0.23 10.31
N VAL A 3 -2.21 0.38 9.13
CA VAL A 3 -3.17 1.40 8.64
C VAL A 3 -4.56 0.81 8.41
N ASN A 4 -4.67 -0.39 7.82
CA ASN A 4 -5.95 -1.06 7.64
C ASN A 4 -6.53 -1.57 8.96
N ALA A 5 -5.70 -2.01 9.91
CA ALA A 5 -6.15 -2.41 11.24
C ALA A 5 -6.72 -1.22 12.04
N PHE A 6 -6.03 -0.08 12.00
CA PHE A 6 -6.51 1.15 12.61
C PHE A 6 -7.82 1.61 11.98
N PHE A 7 -7.91 1.63 10.64
CA PHE A 7 -9.13 2.04 9.95
C PHE A 7 -10.30 1.08 10.22
N ALA A 8 -10.04 -0.23 10.33
CA ALA A 8 -11.04 -1.21 10.76
C ALA A 8 -11.59 -0.89 12.16
N ALA A 9 -10.72 -0.52 13.11
CA ALA A 9 -11.15 -0.12 14.45
C ALA A 9 -12.02 1.14 14.43
N VAL A 10 -11.65 2.15 13.64
CA VAL A 10 -12.45 3.37 13.44
C VAL A 10 -13.83 3.03 12.88
N LEU A 11 -13.89 2.25 11.80
CA LEU A 11 -15.15 1.86 11.16
C LEU A 11 -16.05 1.05 12.10
N ARG A 12 -15.49 0.13 12.89
CA ARG A 12 -16.25 -0.58 13.94
C ARG A 12 -16.80 0.39 14.99
N GLY A 13 -16.02 1.36 15.43
CA GLY A 13 -16.47 2.40 16.36
C GLY A 13 -17.60 3.27 15.81
N LEU A 14 -17.66 3.44 14.48
CA LEU A 14 -18.75 4.14 13.78
C LEU A 14 -19.97 3.24 13.50
N GLY A 15 -19.95 1.96 13.89
CA GLY A 15 -21.07 1.03 13.72
C GLY A 15 -21.12 0.29 12.39
N PHE A 16 -20.06 0.36 11.56
CA PHE A 16 -19.99 -0.44 10.34
C PHE A 16 -19.78 -1.93 10.65
N THR A 17 -20.46 -2.77 9.88
CA THR A 17 -20.19 -4.22 9.87
C THR A 17 -19.04 -4.50 8.89
N LEU A 18 -17.96 -5.13 9.39
CA LEU A 18 -16.81 -5.46 8.56
C LEU A 18 -15.99 -6.61 9.16
N PHE A 19 -15.22 -7.26 8.31
CA PHE A 19 -14.17 -8.20 8.70
C PHE A 19 -12.90 -7.94 7.87
N SER A 20 -11.76 -8.34 8.40
CA SER A 20 -10.46 -8.15 7.76
C SER A 20 -9.98 -9.47 7.15
N VAL A 21 -9.28 -9.40 6.02
CA VAL A 21 -8.82 -10.58 5.29
C VAL A 21 -7.37 -10.41 4.85
N GLY A 22 -6.69 -11.55 4.65
CA GLY A 22 -5.34 -11.60 4.12
C GLY A 22 -5.29 -11.49 2.59
N GLY A 23 -4.23 -10.87 2.09
CA GLY A 23 -3.89 -10.75 0.68
C GLY A 23 -2.43 -11.07 0.38
N ARG A 24 -2.17 -11.38 -0.89
CA ARG A 24 -0.84 -11.60 -1.46
C ARG A 24 -0.57 -10.58 -2.54
N VAL A 25 0.57 -9.91 -2.46
CA VAL A 25 0.98 -8.89 -3.42
C VAL A 25 1.64 -9.54 -4.64
N LYS A 26 1.35 -9.04 -5.84
CA LYS A 26 2.04 -9.43 -7.06
C LYS A 26 3.38 -8.69 -7.14
N THR A 27 4.44 -9.45 -7.33
CA THR A 27 5.80 -8.95 -7.61
C THR A 27 6.27 -9.48 -8.96
N PRO A 28 7.41 -8.98 -9.49
CA PRO A 28 8.02 -9.56 -10.70
C PRO A 28 8.34 -11.06 -10.57
N SER A 29 8.55 -11.56 -9.35
CA SER A 29 8.85 -12.97 -9.06
C SER A 29 7.60 -13.83 -8.83
N GLY A 30 6.40 -13.26 -8.99
CA GLY A 30 5.13 -13.92 -8.69
C GLY A 30 4.44 -13.34 -7.46
N TYR A 31 3.42 -14.06 -6.96
CA TYR A 31 2.69 -13.66 -5.75
C TYR A 31 3.48 -13.97 -4.49
N THR A 32 3.45 -13.06 -3.53
CA THR A 32 4.07 -13.25 -2.21
C THR A 32 3.30 -14.28 -1.35
N GLY A 33 3.82 -14.56 -0.15
CA GLY A 33 3.00 -15.14 0.92
C GLY A 33 1.95 -14.14 1.43
N TRP A 34 1.21 -14.50 2.47
CA TRP A 34 0.30 -13.54 3.11
C TRP A 34 1.12 -12.39 3.74
N ASP A 35 1.00 -11.19 3.17
CA ASP A 35 1.70 -9.99 3.64
C ASP A 35 0.92 -8.69 3.44
N HIS A 36 -0.32 -8.78 2.93
CA HIS A 36 -1.23 -7.66 2.82
C HIS A 36 -2.52 -7.90 3.60
N MET A 37 -3.11 -6.83 4.15
CA MET A 37 -4.38 -6.88 4.87
C MET A 37 -5.34 -5.92 4.18
N VAL A 38 -6.58 -6.33 3.96
CA VAL A 38 -7.66 -5.45 3.50
C VAL A 38 -8.91 -5.64 4.36
N ASN A 39 -9.83 -4.69 4.31
CA ASN A 39 -11.10 -4.77 5.02
C ASN A 39 -12.26 -4.95 4.04
N LEU A 40 -13.18 -5.85 4.37
CA LEU A 40 -14.44 -6.04 3.65
C LEU A 40 -15.57 -5.45 4.49
N VAL A 41 -16.14 -4.35 4.02
CA VAL A 41 -17.13 -3.55 4.76
C VAL A 41 -18.50 -3.72 4.10
N THR A 42 -19.53 -3.98 4.90
CA THR A 42 -20.91 -4.09 4.41
C THR A 42 -21.64 -2.76 4.59
N ILE A 43 -22.18 -2.23 3.48
CA ILE A 43 -22.97 -1.01 3.43
C ILE A 43 -24.26 -1.34 2.67
N GLN A 44 -25.42 -1.18 3.31
CA GLN A 44 -26.74 -1.45 2.70
C GLN A 44 -26.84 -2.85 2.04
N GLY A 45 -26.20 -3.87 2.64
CA GLY A 45 -26.21 -5.24 2.13
C GLY A 45 -25.15 -5.57 1.07
N GLN A 46 -24.46 -4.57 0.50
CA GLN A 46 -23.36 -4.76 -0.44
C GLN A 46 -22.01 -4.77 0.29
N ARG A 47 -21.11 -5.67 -0.10
CA ARG A 47 -19.72 -5.69 0.39
C ARG A 47 -18.85 -4.77 -0.46
N TYR A 48 -17.94 -4.07 0.20
CA TYR A 48 -16.94 -3.21 -0.43
C TYR A 48 -15.55 -3.61 0.04
N LEU A 49 -14.62 -3.69 -0.91
CA LEU A 49 -13.19 -3.64 -0.63
C LEU A 49 -12.83 -2.23 -0.14
N VAL A 50 -12.29 -2.16 1.06
CA VAL A 50 -11.78 -0.95 1.68
C VAL A 50 -10.33 -1.19 2.08
N ASP A 51 -9.42 -0.54 1.34
CA ASP A 51 -7.99 -0.69 1.52
C ASP A 51 -7.29 0.67 1.52
N VAL A 52 -6.89 1.09 2.71
CA VAL A 52 -6.15 2.34 2.95
C VAL A 52 -4.65 2.08 3.17
N GLY A 53 -4.19 0.84 2.95
CA GLY A 53 -2.84 0.38 3.31
C GLY A 53 -1.95 -0.05 2.13
N PHE A 54 -2.48 -0.23 0.92
CA PHE A 54 -1.68 -0.71 -0.22
C PHE A 54 -0.71 0.33 -0.81
N GLY A 55 -1.01 1.62 -0.67
CA GLY A 55 -0.19 2.69 -1.21
C GLY A 55 -0.57 3.09 -2.64
N SER A 56 0.41 3.28 -3.53
CA SER A 56 0.30 4.15 -4.72
C SER A 56 -0.65 3.65 -5.81
N ASN A 57 -0.96 2.37 -5.76
CA ASN A 57 -1.85 1.67 -6.69
C ASN A 57 -3.12 1.17 -5.98
N GLY A 58 -3.35 1.59 -4.73
CA GLY A 58 -4.56 1.24 -3.98
C GLY A 58 -5.77 2.03 -4.44
N PRO A 59 -6.99 1.53 -4.20
CA PRO A 59 -8.21 2.27 -4.50
C PRO A 59 -8.35 3.49 -3.57
N PRO A 60 -8.65 4.70 -4.10
CA PRO A 60 -8.79 5.90 -3.28
C PRO A 60 -10.17 6.00 -2.60
N HIS A 61 -11.07 5.07 -2.87
CA HIS A 61 -12.43 5.00 -2.33
C HIS A 61 -12.86 3.53 -2.21
N PRO A 62 -13.93 3.22 -1.45
CA PRO A 62 -14.48 1.86 -1.40
C PRO A 62 -14.81 1.33 -2.79
N VAL A 63 -14.48 0.07 -3.06
CA VAL A 63 -14.75 -0.59 -4.35
C VAL A 63 -15.79 -1.69 -4.10
N PRO A 64 -16.95 -1.66 -4.77
CA PRO A 64 -17.92 -2.75 -4.70
C PRO A 64 -17.26 -4.10 -4.96
N LEU A 65 -17.54 -5.07 -4.10
CA LEU A 65 -17.05 -6.44 -4.25
C LEU A 65 -17.89 -7.17 -5.32
N GLU A 66 -17.69 -6.76 -6.57
CA GLU A 66 -18.42 -7.20 -7.77
C GLU A 66 -17.42 -7.65 -8.83
N ASP A 67 -17.69 -8.81 -9.47
CA ASP A 67 -16.80 -9.34 -10.50
C ASP A 67 -16.78 -8.45 -11.74
N GLY A 68 -15.58 -8.05 -12.15
CA GLY A 68 -15.39 -7.18 -13.31
C GLY A 68 -15.60 -5.69 -13.02
N HIS A 69 -15.82 -5.30 -11.76
CA HIS A 69 -16.02 -3.90 -11.42
C HIS A 69 -14.76 -3.07 -11.73
N GLU A 70 -14.93 -2.03 -12.54
CA GLU A 70 -13.87 -1.08 -12.85
C GLU A 70 -14.10 0.25 -12.15
N PHE A 71 -13.02 0.88 -11.71
CA PHE A 71 -13.05 2.15 -11.02
C PHE A 71 -11.91 3.06 -11.47
N THR A 72 -12.03 4.34 -11.18
CA THR A 72 -10.95 5.32 -11.40
C THR A 72 -10.15 5.46 -10.11
N GLY A 73 -8.85 5.19 -10.18
CA GLY A 73 -7.91 5.49 -9.11
C GLY A 73 -7.61 6.99 -9.03
N ILE A 74 -6.36 7.33 -8.69
CA ILE A 74 -5.88 8.69 -8.89
C ILE A 74 -5.70 8.88 -10.40
N ALA A 75 -6.58 9.67 -11.01
CA ALA A 75 -6.66 9.81 -12.46
C ALA A 75 -5.29 10.14 -13.08
N PRO A 76 -4.96 9.54 -14.25
CA PRO A 76 -5.82 8.73 -15.11
C PRO A 76 -5.79 7.23 -14.80
N MET A 77 -5.17 6.81 -13.70
CA MET A 77 -5.06 5.39 -13.35
C MET A 77 -6.46 4.76 -13.20
N ARG A 78 -6.64 3.57 -13.79
CA ARG A 78 -7.84 2.75 -13.64
C ARG A 78 -7.54 1.55 -12.77
N GLY A 79 -8.55 1.05 -12.09
CA GLY A 79 -8.50 -0.19 -11.33
C GLY A 79 -9.63 -1.12 -11.74
N ARG A 80 -9.41 -2.42 -11.57
CA ARG A 80 -10.40 -3.46 -11.81
C ARG A 80 -10.32 -4.51 -10.73
N LEU A 81 -11.49 -4.95 -10.26
CA LEU A 81 -11.64 -6.03 -9.32
C LEU A 81 -12.31 -7.22 -10.02
N GLN A 82 -11.71 -8.42 -9.92
CA GLN A 82 -12.24 -9.63 -10.57
C GLN A 82 -12.24 -10.82 -9.61
N TYR A 83 -13.29 -11.64 -9.67
CA TYR A 83 -13.39 -12.89 -8.91
C TYR A 83 -13.08 -14.10 -9.78
N ARG A 84 -11.78 -14.39 -9.91
CA ARG A 84 -11.28 -15.37 -10.88
C ARG A 84 -10.30 -16.36 -10.29
N LYS A 85 -10.10 -17.46 -11.02
CA LYS A 85 -8.99 -18.38 -10.79
C LYS A 85 -7.69 -17.71 -11.25
N LEU A 86 -6.61 -17.91 -10.49
CA LEU A 86 -5.26 -17.53 -10.92
C LEU A 86 -4.61 -18.69 -11.69
N GLU A 87 -3.68 -18.37 -12.58
CA GLU A 87 -2.92 -19.36 -13.34
C GLU A 87 -2.12 -20.28 -12.40
N GLU A 88 -1.64 -19.73 -11.29
CA GLU A 88 -0.88 -20.44 -10.27
C GLU A 88 -1.73 -21.44 -9.43
N HIS A 89 -3.06 -21.41 -9.52
CA HIS A 89 -3.92 -22.34 -8.76
C HIS A 89 -4.04 -23.71 -9.44
N SER A 90 -3.64 -24.76 -8.73
CA SER A 90 -3.85 -26.15 -9.15
C SER A 90 -5.30 -26.60 -9.00
N GLU A 91 -6.01 -26.15 -7.95
CA GLU A 91 -7.43 -26.43 -7.74
C GLU A 91 -8.28 -25.66 -8.77
N PRO A 92 -9.04 -26.33 -9.65
CA PRO A 92 -9.78 -25.69 -10.74
C PRO A 92 -10.86 -24.72 -10.27
N ASN A 93 -11.46 -24.93 -9.10
CA ASN A 93 -12.55 -24.10 -8.61
C ASN A 93 -12.10 -23.00 -7.63
N GLN A 94 -10.80 -22.93 -7.30
CA GLN A 94 -10.28 -21.94 -6.37
C GLN A 94 -10.24 -20.56 -7.03
N ARG A 95 -11.12 -19.68 -6.54
CA ARG A 95 -11.22 -18.28 -6.96
C ARG A 95 -10.75 -17.35 -5.85
N VAL A 96 -10.23 -16.21 -6.27
CA VAL A 96 -9.80 -15.11 -5.40
C VAL A 96 -10.27 -13.80 -6.00
N TRP A 97 -10.38 -12.79 -5.15
CA TRP A 97 -10.56 -11.42 -5.61
C TRP A 97 -9.21 -10.85 -5.98
N LEU A 98 -9.05 -10.46 -7.24
CA LEU A 98 -7.83 -9.88 -7.77
C LEU A 98 -8.06 -8.41 -8.10
N LEU A 99 -7.24 -7.54 -7.52
CA LEU A 99 -7.16 -6.14 -7.91
C LEU A 99 -6.01 -5.95 -8.90
N SER A 100 -6.34 -5.38 -10.06
CA SER A 100 -5.39 -4.99 -11.09
C SER A 100 -5.53 -3.49 -11.37
N THR A 101 -4.45 -2.85 -11.82
CA THR A 101 -4.52 -1.44 -12.27
C THR A 101 -3.95 -1.27 -13.66
N GLN A 102 -4.38 -0.20 -14.33
CA GLN A 102 -3.94 0.22 -15.65
C GLN A 102 -3.53 1.69 -15.54
N GLU A 103 -2.34 2.06 -15.99
CA GLU A 103 -1.85 3.45 -15.84
C GLU A 103 -2.67 4.45 -16.68
N ASN A 104 -3.08 4.02 -17.88
CA ASN A 104 -3.94 4.73 -18.83
C ASN A 104 -4.60 3.69 -19.77
N GLU A 105 -5.47 4.12 -20.68
CA GLU A 105 -6.23 3.21 -21.57
C GLU A 105 -5.36 2.35 -22.48
N ASP A 106 -4.18 2.83 -22.86
CA ASP A 106 -3.25 2.14 -23.78
C ASP A 106 -2.27 1.20 -23.06
N ALA A 107 -2.15 1.31 -21.73
CA ALA A 107 -1.23 0.51 -20.93
C ALA A 107 -1.80 -0.89 -20.66
N PRO A 108 -0.97 -1.94 -20.47
CA PRO A 108 -1.47 -3.24 -20.05
C PRO A 108 -2.05 -3.19 -18.63
N TRP A 109 -3.04 -4.04 -18.36
CA TRP A 109 -3.48 -4.31 -17.00
C TRP A 109 -2.38 -5.02 -16.21
N MET A 110 -2.12 -4.53 -15.00
CA MET A 110 -1.13 -5.09 -14.10
C MET A 110 -1.80 -5.58 -12.82
N ASP A 111 -1.65 -6.87 -12.54
CA ASP A 111 -2.07 -7.47 -11.27
C ASP A 111 -1.29 -6.83 -10.11
N ARG A 112 -2.00 -6.48 -9.04
CA ARG A 112 -1.42 -5.79 -7.88
C ARG A 112 -1.42 -6.66 -6.64
N TYR A 113 -2.59 -7.17 -6.27
CA TYR A 113 -2.72 -8.14 -5.18
C TYR A 113 -4.02 -8.90 -5.32
N HIS A 114 -4.07 -10.08 -4.72
CA HIS A 114 -5.32 -10.81 -4.54
C HIS A 114 -5.59 -11.09 -3.07
N PHE A 115 -6.85 -11.33 -2.73
CA PHE A 115 -7.29 -11.68 -1.38
C PHE A 115 -8.42 -12.72 -1.42
N VAL A 116 -8.72 -13.29 -0.26
CA VAL A 116 -9.78 -14.30 -0.06
C VAL A 116 -10.84 -13.77 0.89
N GLU A 117 -12.08 -14.24 0.78
CA GLU A 117 -13.15 -13.91 1.73
C GLU A 117 -13.12 -14.84 2.96
N ILE A 118 -11.94 -15.01 3.55
CA ILE A 118 -11.74 -15.74 4.80
C ILE A 118 -11.34 -14.72 5.85
N GLU A 119 -12.12 -14.60 6.91
CA GLU A 119 -11.82 -13.70 8.02
C GLU A 119 -10.52 -14.10 8.70
N PHE A 120 -9.61 -13.14 8.79
CA PHE A 120 -8.35 -13.27 9.50
C PHE A 120 -8.49 -12.61 10.86
N MET A 121 -7.95 -13.26 11.88
CA MET A 121 -7.94 -12.81 13.26
C MET A 121 -6.66 -12.01 13.54
N PRO A 122 -6.60 -11.25 14.65
CA PRO A 122 -5.40 -10.49 15.01
C PRO A 122 -4.10 -11.32 15.02
N GLY A 123 -4.16 -12.58 15.45
CA GLY A 123 -3.01 -13.49 15.45
C GLY A 123 -2.50 -13.82 14.05
N ASP A 124 -3.37 -13.88 13.03
CA ASP A 124 -2.93 -14.09 11.64
C ASP A 124 -2.09 -12.88 11.16
N PHE A 125 -2.57 -11.67 11.46
CA PHE A 125 -1.86 -10.44 11.10
C PHE A 125 -0.55 -10.26 11.87
N GLU A 126 -0.46 -10.74 13.11
CA GLU A 126 0.80 -10.73 13.88
C GLU A 126 1.87 -11.59 13.20
N VAL A 127 1.51 -12.82 12.80
CA VAL A 127 2.42 -13.73 12.07
C VAL A 127 2.84 -13.13 10.75
N MET A 128 1.90 -12.56 10.00
CA MET A 128 2.19 -11.85 8.75
C MET A 128 3.15 -10.67 8.99
N ASN A 129 2.91 -9.88 10.04
CA ASN A 129 3.68 -8.66 10.32
C ASN A 129 5.12 -8.96 10.71
N LEU A 130 5.32 -10.03 11.49
CA LEU A 130 6.65 -10.48 11.88
C LEU A 130 7.54 -10.70 10.65
N ARG A 131 7.05 -11.41 9.63
CA ARG A 131 7.79 -11.61 8.38
C ARG A 131 8.12 -10.28 7.70
N THR A 132 7.13 -9.40 7.54
CA THR A 132 7.31 -8.11 6.85
C THR A 132 8.27 -7.17 7.58
N MET A 133 8.37 -7.25 8.91
CA MET A 133 9.17 -6.31 9.71
C MET A 133 10.54 -6.85 10.15
N THR A 134 10.79 -8.17 10.11
CA THR A 134 12.07 -8.72 10.60
C THR A 134 12.89 -9.46 9.56
N THR A 135 12.25 -10.01 8.52
CA THR A 135 12.97 -10.85 7.55
C THR A 135 13.90 -10.00 6.70
N PRO A 136 15.21 -10.33 6.58
CA PRO A 136 16.17 -9.52 5.83
C PRO A 136 15.79 -9.34 4.35
N GLN A 137 15.08 -10.28 3.75
CA GLN A 137 14.60 -10.20 2.37
C GLN A 137 13.36 -9.31 2.21
N SER A 138 12.75 -8.84 3.30
CA SER A 138 11.60 -7.95 3.24
C SER A 138 11.97 -6.60 2.66
N PHE A 139 11.19 -6.16 1.66
CA PHE A 139 11.30 -4.82 1.10
C PHE A 139 11.26 -3.73 2.19
N PHE A 140 10.39 -3.90 3.19
CA PHE A 140 10.15 -2.92 4.25
C PHE A 140 11.27 -2.89 5.31
N VAL A 141 12.09 -3.95 5.42
CA VAL A 141 13.31 -3.95 6.24
C VAL A 141 14.46 -3.25 5.51
N GLN A 142 14.52 -3.42 4.19
CA GLN A 142 15.63 -2.93 3.36
C GLN A 142 15.43 -1.51 2.84
N SER A 143 14.22 -0.95 2.92
CA SER A 143 13.89 0.34 2.33
C SER A 143 12.92 1.13 3.20
N VAL A 144 13.19 2.43 3.36
CA VAL A 144 12.22 3.38 3.91
C VAL A 144 11.30 3.84 2.78
N MET A 145 10.00 3.71 2.99
CA MET A 145 8.98 4.21 2.07
C MET A 145 7.91 4.96 2.87
N CYS A 146 7.48 6.11 2.36
CA CYS A 146 6.29 6.79 2.84
C CYS A 146 5.45 7.24 1.65
N MET A 147 4.14 7.27 1.83
CA MET A 147 3.23 7.76 0.83
C MET A 147 2.17 8.66 1.45
N ARG A 148 1.84 9.73 0.74
CA ARG A 148 0.72 10.62 1.06
C ARG A 148 -0.01 11.00 -0.22
N THR A 149 -1.34 11.00 -0.18
CA THR A 149 -2.15 11.53 -1.28
C THR A 149 -2.14 13.05 -1.27
N ILE A 150 -2.12 13.66 -2.45
CA ILE A 150 -2.29 15.10 -2.63
C ILE A 150 -3.77 15.33 -2.93
N PRO A 151 -4.52 16.00 -2.04
CA PRO A 151 -5.92 16.33 -2.30
C PRO A 151 -6.05 17.47 -3.32
N ASP A 152 -7.21 17.56 -3.96
CA ASP A 152 -7.64 18.74 -4.70
C ASP A 152 -7.91 19.92 -3.75
N GLU A 153 -8.19 21.11 -4.32
CA GLU A 153 -8.43 22.33 -3.54
C GLU A 153 -9.58 22.19 -2.54
N LYS A 154 -10.61 21.40 -2.90
CA LYS A 154 -11.78 21.13 -2.05
C LYS A 154 -11.57 20.00 -1.04
N LYS A 155 -10.46 19.26 -1.13
CA LYS A 155 -10.16 18.06 -0.32
C LYS A 155 -11.19 16.95 -0.46
N GLU A 156 -11.82 16.85 -1.63
CA GLU A 156 -12.82 15.82 -1.95
C GLU A 156 -12.19 14.66 -2.73
N LYS A 157 -11.11 14.92 -3.48
CA LYS A 157 -10.48 13.92 -4.37
C LYS A 157 -8.96 13.94 -4.25
N SER A 158 -8.35 12.78 -4.45
CA SER A 158 -6.90 12.68 -4.58
C SER A 158 -6.49 12.96 -6.03
N VAL A 159 -5.64 13.96 -6.25
CA VAL A 159 -5.15 14.40 -7.57
C VAL A 159 -3.70 14.03 -7.84
N GLY A 160 -2.99 13.57 -6.81
CA GLY A 160 -1.60 13.18 -6.93
C GLY A 160 -1.08 12.43 -5.71
N LEU A 161 0.22 12.14 -5.73
CA LEU A 161 0.94 11.44 -4.66
C LEU A 161 2.26 12.13 -4.36
N LEU A 162 2.61 12.16 -3.08
CA LEU A 162 3.98 12.28 -2.59
C LEU A 162 4.46 10.91 -2.15
N ILE A 163 5.64 10.53 -2.62
CA ILE A 163 6.25 9.23 -2.34
C ILE A 163 7.69 9.48 -1.91
N LEU A 164 8.02 9.12 -0.67
CA LEU A 164 9.41 8.97 -0.25
C LEU A 164 9.78 7.51 -0.51
N HIS A 165 10.90 7.29 -1.17
CA HIS A 165 11.45 5.95 -1.34
C HIS A 165 12.97 6.01 -1.27
N ARG A 166 13.53 5.32 -0.27
CA ARG A 166 14.96 5.30 0.06
C ARG A 166 15.53 6.68 0.31
N ASP A 167 16.03 7.33 -0.73
CA ASP A 167 16.85 8.53 -0.70
C ASP A 167 16.26 9.66 -1.56
N TYR A 168 15.00 9.55 -1.99
CA TYR A 168 14.35 10.63 -2.74
C TYR A 168 12.89 10.83 -2.34
N VAL A 169 12.40 12.04 -2.56
CA VAL A 169 10.98 12.39 -2.56
C VAL A 169 10.52 12.63 -3.99
N LYS A 170 9.49 11.90 -4.41
CA LYS A 170 8.88 11.96 -5.73
C LYS A 170 7.45 12.48 -5.63
N ARG A 171 7.10 13.42 -6.50
CA ARG A 171 5.73 13.88 -6.71
C ARG A 171 5.18 13.25 -7.99
N ARG A 172 3.97 12.69 -7.91
CA ARG A 172 3.21 12.20 -9.07
C ARG A 172 1.92 13.00 -9.21
N MET A 173 1.73 13.66 -10.34
CA MET A 173 0.50 14.38 -10.73
C MET A 173 0.04 13.82 -12.07
N GLY A 174 -1.09 13.10 -12.09
CA GLY A 174 -1.49 12.33 -13.28
C GLY A 174 -0.41 11.33 -13.69
N LEU A 175 -0.01 11.37 -14.96
CA LEU A 175 1.07 10.53 -15.51
C LEU A 175 2.48 11.10 -15.25
N VAL A 176 2.58 12.37 -14.84
CA VAL A 176 3.87 13.03 -14.63
C VAL A 176 4.40 12.65 -13.26
N SER A 177 5.59 12.06 -13.23
CA SER A 177 6.34 11.78 -12.01
C SER A 177 7.67 12.52 -12.03
N GLU A 178 7.97 13.25 -10.97
CA GLU A 178 9.20 14.03 -10.83
C GLU A 178 9.82 13.81 -9.45
N ILE A 179 11.14 13.68 -9.40
CA ILE A 179 11.87 13.73 -8.13
C ILE A 179 11.96 15.20 -7.73
N ILE A 180 11.30 15.57 -6.64
CA ILE A 180 11.27 16.95 -6.13
C ILE A 180 12.40 17.22 -5.13
N GLU A 181 12.99 16.17 -4.58
CA GLU A 181 14.14 16.29 -3.69
C GLU A 181 14.94 14.98 -3.65
N GLN A 182 16.27 15.10 -3.76
CA GLN A 182 17.22 14.04 -3.50
C GLN A 182 17.80 14.24 -2.10
N LEU A 183 17.92 13.16 -1.34
CA LEU A 183 18.37 13.12 0.04
C LEU A 183 19.73 12.42 0.07
N GLU A 184 20.72 13.05 0.68
CA GLU A 184 22.11 12.58 0.75
C GLU A 184 22.47 12.06 2.14
N SER A 185 21.61 12.27 3.13
CA SER A 185 21.82 11.83 4.51
C SER A 185 20.52 11.50 5.24
N GLU A 186 20.63 10.70 6.31
CA GLU A 186 19.50 10.41 7.19
C GLU A 186 18.89 11.67 7.80
N GLU A 187 19.70 12.68 8.12
CA GLU A 187 19.19 13.94 8.68
C GLU A 187 18.27 14.66 7.68
N GLN A 188 18.65 14.68 6.39
CA GLN A 188 17.79 15.22 5.35
C GLN A 188 16.53 14.38 5.18
N ARG A 189 16.63 13.05 5.28
CA ARG A 189 15.48 12.15 5.20
C ARG A 189 14.48 12.35 6.35
N VAL A 190 14.97 12.55 7.58
CA VAL A 190 14.12 12.88 8.74
C VAL A 190 13.40 14.22 8.53
N LYS A 191 14.10 15.25 8.05
CA LYS A 191 13.47 16.56 7.73
C LYS A 191 12.44 16.42 6.60
N ALA A 192 12.67 15.56 5.62
CA ALA A 192 11.72 15.29 4.55
C ALA A 192 10.46 14.56 5.04
N LEU A 193 10.59 13.62 5.98
CA LEU A 193 9.46 12.96 6.65
C LEU A 193 8.54 13.97 7.31
N GLU A 194 9.10 14.92 8.07
CA GLU A 194 8.34 15.99 8.71
C GLU A 194 7.67 16.90 7.66
N ARG A 195 8.47 17.48 6.76
CA ARG A 195 8.00 18.47 5.78
C ARG A 195 6.92 17.94 4.83
N TYR A 196 7.09 16.72 4.30
CA TYR A 196 6.21 16.19 3.25
C TYR A 196 5.13 15.25 3.76
N PHE A 197 5.35 14.60 4.90
CA PHE A 197 4.45 13.55 5.42
C PHE A 197 3.90 13.86 6.81
N GLY A 198 4.40 14.90 7.49
CA GLY A 198 3.97 15.26 8.85
C GLY A 198 4.43 14.27 9.91
N ILE A 199 5.44 13.45 9.60
CA ILE A 199 5.99 12.44 10.52
C ILE A 199 7.17 13.06 11.24
N VAL A 200 7.03 13.31 12.54
CA VAL A 200 8.08 13.87 13.39
C VAL A 200 8.67 12.76 14.24
N LEU A 201 9.98 12.55 14.14
CA LEU A 201 10.70 11.56 14.96
C LEU A 201 11.38 12.24 16.14
N SER A 202 11.19 11.68 17.32
CA SER A 202 11.92 12.04 18.53
C SER A 202 13.43 11.81 18.38
N PRO A 203 14.27 12.47 19.20
CA PRO A 203 15.71 12.22 19.19
C PRO A 203 16.07 10.75 19.42
N GLU A 204 15.30 10.03 20.23
CA GLU A 204 15.48 8.60 20.52
C GLU A 204 15.17 7.73 19.30
N GLU A 205 14.08 8.00 18.59
CA GLU A 205 13.72 7.30 17.35
C GLU A 205 14.76 7.55 16.25
N GLN A 206 15.24 8.79 16.12
CA GLN A 206 16.30 9.13 15.16
C GLN A 206 17.61 8.37 15.46
N LYS A 207 17.99 8.23 16.74
CA LYS A 207 19.14 7.40 17.14
C LYS A 207 18.92 5.93 16.78
N GLY A 208 17.68 5.44 16.90
CA GLY A 208 17.29 4.06 16.58
C GLY A 208 17.43 3.68 15.11
N ILE A 209 17.54 4.65 14.18
CA ILE A 209 17.78 4.38 12.76
C ILE A 209 19.20 3.87 12.51
N ARG A 210 20.17 4.27 13.35
CA ARG A 210 21.59 3.98 13.13
C ARG A 210 21.86 2.48 13.15
N GLY A 211 22.55 1.98 12.13
CA GLY A 211 22.89 0.57 12.00
C GLY A 211 21.78 -0.31 11.41
N LEU A 212 20.58 0.22 11.16
CA LEU A 212 19.56 -0.51 10.42
C LEU A 212 19.98 -0.68 8.95
N ALA A 213 19.51 -1.76 8.31
CA ALA A 213 19.79 -2.03 6.90
C ALA A 213 19.27 -0.91 5.96
N SER A 214 18.23 -0.19 6.39
CA SER A 214 17.60 0.89 5.64
C SER A 214 18.19 2.28 5.92
N GLU A 215 19.17 2.40 6.84
CA GLU A 215 19.86 3.65 7.18
C GLU A 215 20.48 4.28 5.92
N LEU A 216 20.15 5.55 5.67
CA LEU A 216 20.71 6.33 4.56
C LEU A 216 22.09 6.85 4.96
N ARG A 217 23.11 6.12 4.53
CA ARG A 217 24.50 6.51 4.74
C ARG A 217 24.97 7.43 3.61
N PRO A 218 25.79 8.45 3.92
CA PRO A 218 26.47 9.22 2.89
C PRO A 218 27.23 8.27 1.95
N LYS A 219 27.18 8.53 0.64
CA LYS A 219 28.00 7.78 -0.31
C LYS A 219 29.47 7.97 0.09
N ALA A 220 30.14 6.88 0.46
CA ALA A 220 31.57 6.93 0.69
C ALA A 220 32.26 7.43 -0.58
N PRO A 221 33.17 8.42 -0.52
CA PRO A 221 34.01 8.72 -1.67
C PRO A 221 34.75 7.44 -2.06
N HIS A 222 34.66 7.07 -3.32
CA HIS A 222 35.17 5.80 -3.88
C HIS A 222 36.57 5.47 -3.33
N ALA A 223 36.70 4.24 -2.79
CA ALA A 223 37.98 3.56 -2.63
C ALA A 223 38.38 2.93 -3.97
#